data_AF-A0A1W9QHJ9-F1
#
_entry.id   AF-A0A1W9QHJ9-F1
#
_cell.length_a   1.000
_cell.length_b   1.000
_cell.length_c   1.000
_cell.angle_alpha   90.00
_cell.angle_beta   90.00
_cell.angle_gamma   90.00
#
_symmetry.space_group_name_H-M   'P 1'
#
loop_
_entity.id
_entity.type
_entity.pdbx_description
1 polymer ?
#
loop_
_entity_poly.entity_id
_entity_poly.type
_entity_poly.pdbx_seq_one_letter_code
_entity_poly.pdbx_strand_id
1 'polypeptide(L)'
;MVREPGLKVLNQSKRTRHRQMVTGRAAIGGGLPPKLFLAGFVLLVVAGIFYYRADARKVEEQRGALLAQQRAIEATLGPKLRPLQESIENAALELSRDPFEGGLVDLSEPLEKLWTTPSVYLRLRLEDARSQETMRKAARSALRDAFSACLFRDPKGIPFGEGKPCKESLECEPGELCTEFAVCQRPSTPFNMKLVHRAASVLDESWVAQVREARSDLTLTALERMLESVTRVDVPLAIEVLQRAQFVVVLLDEPASLSEPPERGPEETDADYAQRIPHTARAGIWSFKEEKWLARLRLEARGELREVGATKADFGPESERTRQRQAQGCAFALEFQTSLQKGVAPKDNEGAEPAPAP
;
A
#
# COMPACT_ATOMS: atom_id res chain seq x y z
N MET A 1 23.93 -92.15 27.19
CA MET A 1 24.22 -90.97 26.35
C MET A 1 22.92 -90.24 26.08
N VAL A 2 22.66 -89.13 26.79
CA VAL A 2 21.45 -88.33 26.64
C VAL A 2 21.77 -87.20 25.66
N ARG A 3 21.09 -87.16 24.50
CA ARG A 3 21.21 -86.09 23.51
C ARG A 3 20.24 -84.97 23.88
N GLU A 4 20.76 -83.83 24.30
CA GLU A 4 19.95 -82.60 24.43
C GLU A 4 19.63 -82.06 23.02
N PRO A 5 18.36 -81.82 22.67
CA PRO A 5 18.01 -81.21 21.41
C PRO A 5 18.09 -79.68 21.53
N GLY A 6 19.01 -79.07 20.80
CA GLY A 6 19.11 -77.62 20.69
C GLY A 6 20.41 -77.15 20.05
N LEU A 7 20.32 -76.21 19.12
CA LEU A 7 21.48 -75.54 18.53
C LEU A 7 22.32 -74.89 19.64
N LYS A 8 23.60 -75.28 19.75
CA LYS A 8 24.55 -74.82 20.79
C LYS A 8 24.59 -73.29 20.96
N VAL A 9 24.28 -72.55 19.90
CA VAL A 9 24.25 -71.08 19.86
C VAL A 9 23.13 -70.49 20.74
N LEU A 10 21.98 -71.16 20.86
CA LEU A 10 20.85 -70.68 21.67
C LEU A 10 21.05 -70.93 23.19
N ASN A 11 21.82 -71.95 23.56
CA ASN A 11 22.14 -72.21 24.96
C ASN A 11 23.27 -71.29 25.48
N GLN A 12 24.18 -70.84 24.60
CA GLN A 12 25.19 -69.84 24.95
C GLN A 12 24.58 -68.44 25.16
N SER A 13 23.56 -68.06 24.38
CA SER A 13 22.87 -66.76 24.54
C SER A 13 21.99 -66.68 25.81
N LYS A 14 21.37 -67.79 26.21
CA LYS A 14 20.63 -67.87 27.48
C LYS A 14 21.55 -67.78 28.71
N ARG A 15 22.73 -68.42 28.68
CA ARG A 15 23.70 -68.33 29.78
C ARG A 15 24.34 -66.94 29.93
N THR A 16 24.55 -66.23 28.83
CA THR A 16 25.05 -64.84 28.87
C THR A 16 24.00 -63.86 29.40
N ARG A 17 22.72 -63.99 29.01
CA ARG A 17 21.62 -63.19 29.58
C ARG A 17 21.44 -63.42 31.08
N HIS A 18 21.56 -64.67 31.55
CA HIS A 18 21.40 -64.97 32.97
C HIS A 18 22.56 -64.46 33.83
N ARG A 19 23.79 -64.38 33.30
CA ARG A 19 24.93 -63.74 33.98
C ARG A 19 24.82 -62.21 34.03
N GLN A 20 24.23 -61.60 33.00
CA GLN A 20 24.02 -60.15 32.94
C GLN A 20 22.96 -59.64 33.94
N MET A 21 21.92 -60.44 34.21
CA MET A 21 20.91 -60.05 35.22
C MET A 21 21.40 -60.18 36.67
N VAL A 22 22.30 -61.13 36.96
CA VAL A 22 22.74 -61.43 38.35
C VAL A 22 23.87 -60.49 38.82
N THR A 23 24.64 -59.91 37.90
CA THR A 23 25.81 -59.09 38.27
C THR A 23 25.58 -57.59 38.26
N GLY A 24 24.40 -57.11 37.83
CA GLY A 24 24.00 -55.69 37.86
C GLY A 24 24.91 -54.72 37.09
N ARG A 25 25.96 -55.21 36.45
CA ARG A 25 26.91 -54.44 35.65
C ARG A 25 26.74 -54.83 34.20
N ALA A 26 25.97 -54.02 33.49
CA ALA A 26 26.13 -53.91 32.06
C ALA A 26 27.56 -53.41 31.79
N ALA A 27 28.49 -54.35 31.55
CA ALA A 27 29.72 -54.00 30.88
C ALA A 27 29.33 -53.59 29.46
N ILE A 28 29.13 -52.29 29.25
CA ILE A 28 29.16 -51.66 27.92
C ILE A 28 30.63 -51.76 27.47
N GLY A 29 31.03 -52.96 27.07
CA GLY A 29 32.32 -53.22 26.47
C GLY A 29 32.37 -52.54 25.11
N GLY A 30 33.17 -51.48 25.01
CA GLY A 30 33.42 -50.74 23.76
C GLY A 30 33.01 -49.26 23.76
N GLY A 31 32.61 -48.68 24.90
CA GLY A 31 32.31 -47.25 24.97
C GLY A 31 33.56 -46.40 24.69
N LEU A 32 33.48 -45.48 23.72
CA LEU A 32 34.53 -44.48 23.45
C LEU A 32 34.97 -43.84 24.78
N PRO A 33 36.29 -43.67 25.04
CA PRO A 33 36.77 -43.08 26.27
C PRO A 33 36.10 -41.73 26.54
N PRO A 34 35.74 -41.40 27.78
CA PRO A 34 34.99 -40.18 28.11
C PRO A 34 35.69 -38.90 27.64
N LYS A 35 37.02 -38.93 27.51
CA LYS A 35 37.83 -37.84 26.93
C LYS A 35 37.50 -37.57 25.45
N LEU A 36 37.15 -38.60 24.66
CA LEU A 36 36.76 -38.44 23.26
C LEU A 36 35.34 -37.86 23.12
N PHE A 37 34.41 -38.23 24.00
CA PHE A 37 33.10 -37.57 24.06
C PHE A 37 33.21 -36.10 24.44
N LEU A 38 34.03 -35.79 25.45
CA LEU A 38 34.29 -34.40 25.84
C LEU A 38 34.94 -33.61 24.70
N ALA A 39 35.95 -34.17 24.03
CA ALA A 39 36.62 -33.54 22.90
C ALA A 39 35.66 -33.33 21.71
N GLY A 40 34.81 -34.31 21.40
CA GLY A 40 33.77 -34.19 20.37
C GLY A 40 32.74 -33.12 20.70
N PHE A 41 32.29 -33.04 21.95
CA PHE A 41 31.38 -31.99 22.40
C PHE A 41 32.01 -30.60 22.31
N VAL A 42 33.26 -30.43 22.77
CA VAL A 42 33.99 -29.16 22.64
C VAL A 42 34.15 -28.76 21.17
N LEU A 43 34.49 -29.71 20.29
CA LEU A 43 34.61 -29.45 18.85
C LEU A 43 33.28 -29.01 18.24
N LEU A 44 32.16 -29.65 18.60
CA LEU A 44 30.83 -29.23 18.15
C LEU A 44 30.45 -27.83 18.66
N VAL A 45 30.75 -27.51 19.91
CA VAL A 45 30.51 -26.17 20.47
C VAL A 45 31.33 -25.12 19.74
N VAL A 46 32.63 -25.37 19.53
CA VAL A 46 33.52 -24.46 18.79
C VAL A 46 33.05 -24.28 17.35
N ALA A 47 32.73 -25.38 16.65
CA ALA A 47 32.19 -25.34 15.29
C ALA A 47 30.86 -24.56 15.24
N GLY A 48 29.99 -24.74 16.22
CA GLY A 48 28.74 -23.98 16.35
C GLY A 48 28.97 -22.49 16.54
N ILE A 49 29.95 -22.09 17.37
CA ILE A 49 30.33 -20.68 17.55
C ILE A 49 30.88 -20.09 16.25
N PHE A 50 31.77 -20.80 15.55
CA PHE A 50 32.31 -20.33 14.28
C PHE A 50 31.23 -20.20 13.20
N TYR A 51 30.34 -21.20 13.10
CA TYR A 51 29.20 -21.15 12.19
C TYR A 51 28.30 -19.94 12.50
N TYR A 52 27.92 -19.75 13.76
CA TYR A 52 27.10 -18.61 14.19
C TYR A 52 27.78 -17.25 13.90
N ARG A 53 29.09 -17.13 14.14
CA ARG A 53 29.84 -15.91 13.80
C ARG A 53 29.95 -15.67 12.29
N ALA A 54 30.13 -16.72 11.50
CA ALA A 54 30.20 -16.62 10.05
C ALA A 54 28.84 -16.18 9.47
N ASP A 55 27.75 -16.75 9.98
CA ASP A 55 26.38 -16.39 9.60
C ASP A 55 26.07 -14.94 9.97
N ALA A 56 26.38 -14.52 11.20
CA ALA A 56 26.23 -13.14 11.64
C ALA A 56 27.02 -12.15 10.75
N ARG A 57 28.23 -12.51 10.30
CA ARG A 57 29.02 -11.66 9.40
C ARG A 57 28.36 -11.48 8.03
N LYS A 58 27.77 -12.54 7.47
CA LYS A 58 27.05 -12.46 6.18
C LYS A 58 25.85 -11.52 6.25
N VAL A 59 25.07 -11.63 7.33
CA VAL A 59 23.92 -10.74 7.56
C VAL A 59 24.36 -9.27 7.67
N GLU A 60 25.46 -8.99 8.38
CA GLU A 60 26.00 -7.63 8.47
C GLU A 60 26.54 -7.11 7.13
N GLU A 61 27.20 -7.96 6.34
CA GLU A 61 27.70 -7.61 5.01
C GLU A 61 26.56 -7.27 4.03
N GLN A 62 25.54 -8.13 3.98
CA GLN A 62 24.32 -7.89 3.18
C GLN A 62 23.61 -6.62 3.60
N ARG A 63 23.45 -6.39 4.92
CA ARG A 63 22.86 -5.15 5.44
C ARG A 63 23.67 -3.92 4.99
N GLY A 64 24.99 -3.99 5.08
CA GLY A 64 25.89 -2.91 4.66
C GLY A 64 25.76 -2.61 3.16
N ALA A 65 25.73 -3.65 2.32
CA ALA A 65 25.55 -3.53 0.88
C ALA A 65 24.19 -2.93 0.52
N LEU A 66 23.11 -3.41 1.14
CA LEU A 66 21.75 -2.95 0.88
C LEU A 66 21.56 -1.47 1.27
N LEU A 67 22.12 -1.04 2.40
CA LEU A 67 22.12 0.36 2.81
C LEU A 67 22.98 1.24 1.87
N ALA A 68 24.10 0.73 1.37
CA ALA A 68 24.93 1.46 0.41
C ALA A 68 24.18 1.67 -0.93
N GLN A 69 23.49 0.63 -1.40
CA GLN A 69 22.66 0.69 -2.60
C GLN A 69 21.52 1.69 -2.43
N GLN A 70 20.81 1.66 -1.29
CA GLN A 70 19.74 2.62 -0.99
C GLN A 70 20.26 4.07 -1.01
N ARG A 71 21.42 4.36 -0.41
CA ARG A 71 21.99 5.72 -0.44
C ARG A 71 22.34 6.17 -1.86
N ALA A 72 22.87 5.28 -2.69
CA ALA A 72 23.17 5.59 -4.09
C ALA A 72 21.89 5.92 -4.88
N ILE A 73 20.82 5.17 -4.62
CA ILE A 73 19.49 5.39 -5.21
C ILE A 73 18.91 6.72 -4.70
N GLU A 74 18.96 6.98 -3.40
CA GLU A 74 18.49 8.23 -2.79
C GLU A 74 19.22 9.44 -3.35
N ALA A 75 20.55 9.37 -3.52
CA ALA A 75 21.34 10.43 -4.12
C ALA A 75 20.94 10.73 -5.58
N THR A 76 20.48 9.71 -6.32
CA THR A 76 20.15 9.84 -7.74
C THR A 76 18.68 10.22 -7.98
N LEU A 77 17.77 9.61 -7.23
CA LEU A 77 16.32 9.67 -7.44
C LEU A 77 15.62 10.58 -6.44
N GLY A 78 16.15 10.71 -5.23
CA GLY A 78 15.61 11.58 -4.18
C GLY A 78 15.37 13.02 -4.63
N PRO A 79 16.35 13.69 -5.28
CA PRO A 79 16.18 15.06 -5.78
C PRO A 79 15.08 15.23 -6.83
N LYS A 80 14.70 14.14 -7.54
CA LYS A 80 13.65 14.19 -8.57
C LYS A 80 12.26 13.89 -7.99
N LEU A 81 12.19 12.95 -7.05
CA LEU A 81 10.92 12.45 -6.53
C LEU A 81 10.41 13.26 -5.32
N ARG A 82 11.29 13.61 -4.37
CA ARG A 82 10.88 14.26 -3.12
C ARG A 82 10.23 15.62 -3.32
N PRO A 83 10.75 16.55 -4.16
CA PRO A 83 10.11 17.85 -4.33
C PRO A 83 8.67 17.73 -4.86
N LEU A 84 8.44 16.80 -5.79
CA LEU A 84 7.11 16.56 -6.37
C LEU A 84 6.16 15.95 -5.34
N GLN A 85 6.65 14.97 -4.57
CA GLN A 85 5.88 14.38 -3.46
C GLN A 85 5.55 15.42 -2.39
N GLU A 86 6.53 16.20 -1.94
CA GLU A 86 6.37 17.25 -0.94
C GLU A 86 5.39 18.33 -1.42
N SER A 87 5.41 18.69 -2.70
CA SER A 87 4.45 19.62 -3.28
C SER A 87 3.01 19.14 -3.15
N ILE A 88 2.76 17.86 -3.44
CA ILE A 88 1.44 17.23 -3.32
C ILE A 88 1.03 17.14 -1.84
N GLU A 89 1.95 16.71 -0.97
CA GLU A 89 1.72 16.60 0.46
C GLU A 89 1.42 17.97 1.08
N ASN A 90 2.15 19.02 0.68
CA ASN A 90 1.93 20.38 1.14
C ASN A 90 0.59 20.95 0.66
N ALA A 91 0.19 20.66 -0.59
CA ALA A 91 -1.15 21.01 -1.05
C ALA A 91 -2.22 20.30 -0.20
N ALA A 92 -2.12 19.00 0.03
CA ALA A 92 -3.07 18.30 0.89
C ALA A 92 -3.09 18.83 2.34
N LEU A 93 -1.93 19.23 2.90
CA LEU A 93 -1.82 19.88 4.21
C LEU A 93 -2.43 21.28 4.24
N GLU A 94 -2.30 22.05 3.16
CA GLU A 94 -2.92 23.38 3.08
C GLU A 94 -4.45 23.24 3.03
N LEU A 95 -4.97 22.29 2.25
CA LEU A 95 -6.39 22.01 2.11
C LEU A 95 -7.02 21.50 3.42
N SER A 96 -6.24 20.86 4.29
CA SER A 96 -6.70 20.33 5.58
C SER A 96 -6.79 21.38 6.70
N ARG A 97 -6.27 22.60 6.50
CA ARG A 97 -6.22 23.64 7.55
C ARG A 97 -7.60 24.10 8.00
N ASP A 98 -7.67 24.46 9.28
CA ASP A 98 -8.79 25.15 9.89
C ASP A 98 -8.36 26.57 10.30
N PRO A 99 -9.15 27.62 10.00
CA PRO A 99 -10.41 27.59 9.26
C PRO A 99 -10.20 27.27 7.76
N PHE A 100 -11.19 26.61 7.14
CA PHE A 100 -11.15 26.29 5.71
C PHE A 100 -11.42 27.53 4.84
N GLU A 101 -10.44 27.93 4.02
CA GLU A 101 -10.49 29.09 3.11
C GLU A 101 -11.19 28.80 1.76
N GLY A 102 -12.30 28.06 1.80
CA GLY A 102 -13.00 27.57 0.61
C GLY A 102 -13.59 28.63 -0.32
N GLY A 103 -14.19 28.16 -1.42
CA GLY A 103 -14.92 28.99 -2.39
C GLY A 103 -14.07 29.56 -3.51
N LEU A 104 -12.81 29.14 -3.62
CA LEU A 104 -11.94 29.51 -4.72
C LEU A 104 -12.26 28.64 -5.94
N VAL A 105 -12.56 29.28 -7.07
CA VAL A 105 -12.58 28.65 -8.41
C VAL A 105 -11.93 29.65 -9.38
N ASP A 106 -10.71 29.34 -9.79
CA ASP A 106 -9.88 30.10 -10.72
C ASP A 106 -9.41 29.15 -11.83
N LEU A 107 -10.33 28.84 -12.75
CA LEU A 107 -10.10 27.93 -13.86
C LEU A 107 -10.02 28.72 -15.17
N SER A 108 -8.84 28.75 -15.77
CA SER A 108 -8.63 29.32 -17.12
C SER A 108 -8.92 28.34 -18.24
N GLU A 109 -8.91 27.04 -17.95
CA GLU A 109 -9.06 25.95 -18.91
C GLU A 109 -10.48 25.34 -18.84
N PRO A 110 -11.06 24.88 -19.96
CA PRO A 110 -12.33 24.16 -19.94
C PRO A 110 -12.26 22.89 -19.08
N LEU A 111 -13.35 22.60 -18.36
CA LEU A 111 -13.43 21.43 -17.46
C LEU A 111 -13.20 20.11 -18.20
N GLU A 112 -13.66 20.00 -19.45
CA GLU A 112 -13.47 18.80 -20.27
C GLU A 112 -11.99 18.50 -20.52
N LYS A 113 -11.19 19.55 -20.69
CA LYS A 113 -9.75 19.44 -20.86
C LYS A 113 -9.08 19.07 -19.55
N LEU A 114 -9.55 19.62 -18.42
CA LEU A 114 -9.08 19.23 -17.10
C LEU A 114 -9.25 17.72 -16.87
N TRP A 115 -10.41 17.13 -17.16
CA TRP A 115 -10.66 15.71 -16.87
C TRP A 115 -9.96 14.70 -17.77
N THR A 116 -9.34 15.16 -18.87
CA THR A 116 -8.59 14.33 -19.81
C THR A 116 -7.08 14.57 -19.75
N THR A 117 -6.65 15.59 -19.01
CA THR A 117 -5.24 15.94 -18.88
C THR A 117 -4.58 15.07 -17.80
N PRO A 118 -3.32 14.62 -18.00
CA PRO A 118 -2.61 13.84 -17.00
C PRO A 118 -2.55 14.53 -15.64
N SER A 119 -2.90 13.78 -14.60
CA SER A 119 -3.08 14.32 -13.25
C SER A 119 -2.89 13.27 -12.18
N VAL A 120 -2.65 13.72 -10.95
CA VAL A 120 -2.52 12.86 -9.78
C VAL A 120 -3.78 12.98 -8.92
N TYR A 121 -4.25 11.85 -8.40
CA TYR A 121 -5.38 11.77 -7.49
C TYR A 121 -4.94 11.30 -6.11
N LEU A 122 -5.38 12.00 -5.07
CA LEU A 122 -5.18 11.65 -3.68
C LEU A 122 -6.49 11.85 -2.91
N ARG A 123 -7.03 10.76 -2.35
CA ARG A 123 -8.13 10.80 -1.40
C ARG A 123 -7.69 10.29 -0.04
N LEU A 124 -8.00 11.04 1.01
CA LEU A 124 -7.64 10.73 2.38
C LEU A 124 -8.79 11.14 3.32
N ARG A 125 -8.77 10.65 4.56
CA ARG A 125 -9.55 11.27 5.62
C ARG A 125 -8.86 12.56 6.06
N LEU A 126 -9.62 13.57 6.45
CA LEU A 126 -9.10 14.85 6.94
C LEU A 126 -8.15 14.64 8.13
N GLU A 127 -8.44 13.68 9.00
CA GLU A 127 -7.61 13.32 10.15
C GLU A 127 -6.24 12.73 9.79
N ASP A 128 -6.12 12.09 8.62
CA ASP A 128 -4.85 11.55 8.14
C ASP A 128 -4.00 12.65 7.46
N ALA A 129 -4.63 13.75 7.02
CA ALA A 129 -3.99 14.90 6.37
C ALA A 129 -3.48 15.97 7.36
N ARG A 130 -3.06 15.57 8.57
CA ARG A 130 -2.53 16.47 9.62
C ARG A 130 -1.02 16.62 9.63
N SER A 131 -0.31 15.64 9.09
CA SER A 131 1.15 15.63 9.00
C SER A 131 1.59 14.85 7.76
N GLN A 132 2.81 15.11 7.27
CA GLN A 132 3.37 14.33 6.17
C GLN A 132 3.49 12.84 6.53
N GLU A 133 3.82 12.50 7.77
CA GLU A 133 3.95 11.12 8.22
C GLU A 133 2.63 10.35 8.17
N THR A 134 1.56 10.90 8.77
CA THR A 134 0.22 10.28 8.75
C THR A 134 -0.32 10.19 7.32
N MET A 135 -0.04 11.21 6.50
CA MET A 135 -0.43 11.27 5.11
C MET A 135 0.25 10.18 4.29
N ARG A 136 1.57 10.03 4.40
CA ARG A 136 2.33 8.97 3.72
C ARG A 136 1.82 7.59 4.10
N LYS A 137 1.50 7.37 5.37
CA LYS A 137 0.92 6.11 5.84
C LYS A 137 -0.44 5.83 5.19
N ALA A 138 -1.35 6.82 5.20
CA ALA A 138 -2.69 6.67 4.64
C ALA A 138 -2.70 6.59 3.11
N ALA A 139 -1.81 7.31 2.44
CA ALA A 139 -1.71 7.32 0.98
C ALA A 139 -1.20 5.99 0.39
N ARG A 140 -0.47 5.17 1.18
CA ARG A 140 -0.13 3.78 0.79
C ARG A 140 -1.36 2.88 0.66
N SER A 141 -2.43 3.19 1.37
CA SER A 141 -3.74 2.53 1.24
C SER A 141 -4.71 3.25 0.31
N ALA A 142 -4.37 4.43 -0.21
CA ALA A 142 -5.26 5.16 -1.11
C ALA A 142 -5.45 4.40 -2.43
N LEU A 143 -6.70 4.24 -2.83
CA LEU A 143 -7.09 3.59 -4.07
C LEU A 143 -7.81 4.57 -4.98
N ARG A 144 -7.83 4.26 -6.27
CA ARG A 144 -8.81 4.87 -7.15
C ARG A 144 -10.18 4.33 -6.78
N ASP A 145 -11.14 5.24 -6.70
CA ASP A 145 -12.49 4.97 -6.27
C ASP A 145 -13.49 5.50 -7.31
N ALA A 146 -14.78 5.34 -7.00
CA ALA A 146 -15.87 5.88 -7.81
C ALA A 146 -15.74 7.38 -8.09
N PHE A 147 -15.20 8.17 -7.17
CA PHE A 147 -15.01 9.60 -7.41
C PHE A 147 -14.09 9.80 -8.61
N SER A 148 -12.93 9.14 -8.61
CA SER A 148 -12.01 9.20 -9.74
C SER A 148 -12.59 8.59 -11.03
N ALA A 149 -13.38 7.52 -10.92
CA ALA A 149 -13.97 6.85 -12.08
C ALA A 149 -15.12 7.67 -12.73
N CYS A 150 -15.90 8.40 -11.93
CA CYS A 150 -17.01 9.22 -12.40
C CYS A 150 -16.58 10.63 -12.82
N LEU A 151 -15.50 11.17 -12.24
CA LEU A 151 -15.00 12.51 -12.58
C LEU A 151 -14.14 12.50 -13.85
N PHE A 152 -13.21 11.54 -13.95
CA PHE A 152 -12.23 11.53 -15.03
C PHE A 152 -12.68 10.66 -16.19
N ARG A 153 -12.32 11.09 -17.40
CA ARG A 153 -12.54 10.29 -18.61
C ARG A 153 -11.20 9.71 -19.02
N ASP A 154 -11.08 8.37 -19.00
CA ASP A 154 -9.92 7.74 -19.62
C ASP A 154 -10.06 7.87 -21.14
N PRO A 155 -9.20 8.66 -21.82
CA PRO A 155 -9.28 8.82 -23.26
C PRO A 155 -9.01 7.51 -24.02
N LYS A 156 -8.38 6.52 -23.37
CA LYS A 156 -8.07 5.21 -23.97
C LYS A 156 -9.11 4.14 -23.67
N GLY A 157 -10.03 4.40 -22.73
CA GLY A 157 -11.11 3.49 -22.37
C GLY A 157 -10.64 2.11 -21.94
N ILE A 158 -9.48 2.00 -21.28
CA ILE A 158 -8.94 0.69 -20.87
C ILE A 158 -9.78 0.19 -19.68
N PRO A 159 -10.45 -0.96 -19.79
CA PRO A 159 -11.26 -1.47 -18.69
C PRO A 159 -10.39 -1.78 -17.47
N PHE A 160 -10.88 -1.40 -16.29
CA PHE A 160 -10.23 -1.76 -15.03
C PHE A 160 -10.22 -3.28 -14.87
N GLY A 161 -9.07 -3.85 -14.50
CA GLY A 161 -8.97 -5.29 -14.23
C GLY A 161 -8.78 -6.18 -15.46
N GLU A 162 -8.68 -5.63 -16.67
CA GLU A 162 -8.36 -6.41 -17.87
C GLU A 162 -6.85 -6.40 -18.16
N GLY A 163 -6.16 -7.50 -17.91
CA GLY A 163 -4.73 -7.61 -18.21
C GLY A 163 -4.16 -8.95 -17.76
N LYS A 164 -2.85 -9.11 -17.95
CA LYS A 164 -2.13 -10.27 -17.43
C LYS A 164 -2.18 -10.23 -15.89
N PRO A 165 -2.62 -11.30 -15.20
CA PRO A 165 -2.62 -11.33 -13.75
C PRO A 165 -1.18 -11.23 -13.22
N CYS A 166 -1.00 -10.47 -12.14
CA CYS A 166 0.29 -10.23 -11.52
C CYS A 166 0.19 -10.19 -10.00
N LYS A 167 1.31 -10.45 -9.34
CA LYS A 167 1.48 -10.19 -7.90
C LYS A 167 2.40 -9.00 -7.66
N GLU A 168 3.38 -8.81 -8.52
CA GLU A 168 4.41 -7.78 -8.41
C GLU A 168 4.59 -7.04 -9.74
N SER A 169 4.95 -5.76 -9.67
CA SER A 169 5.19 -4.96 -10.88
C SER A 169 6.35 -5.50 -11.74
N LEU A 170 7.28 -6.28 -11.18
CA LEU A 170 8.36 -6.94 -11.92
C LEU A 170 7.88 -8.00 -12.92
N GLU A 171 6.66 -8.53 -12.75
CA GLU A 171 6.06 -9.53 -13.63
C GLU A 171 5.44 -8.92 -14.90
N CYS A 172 5.38 -7.59 -14.97
CA CYS A 172 4.76 -6.81 -16.02
C CYS A 172 5.76 -6.33 -17.07
N GLU A 173 5.25 -5.99 -18.26
CA GLU A 173 6.09 -5.47 -19.34
C GLU A 173 6.61 -4.05 -19.02
N PRO A 174 7.73 -3.60 -19.63
CA PRO A 174 8.24 -2.26 -19.42
C PRO A 174 7.18 -1.17 -19.66
N GLY A 175 6.98 -0.30 -18.66
CA GLY A 175 5.96 0.76 -18.67
C GLY A 175 4.59 0.35 -18.14
N GLU A 176 4.42 -0.90 -17.70
CA GLU A 176 3.26 -1.39 -16.96
C GLU A 176 3.58 -1.56 -15.48
N LEU A 177 2.54 -1.54 -14.64
CA LEU A 177 2.64 -1.82 -13.22
C LEU A 177 1.56 -2.82 -12.81
N CYS A 178 1.82 -3.55 -11.72
CA CYS A 178 0.78 -4.38 -11.12
C CYS A 178 -0.21 -3.49 -10.36
N THR A 179 -1.41 -3.36 -10.92
CA THR A 179 -2.46 -2.46 -10.43
C THR A 179 -3.13 -2.99 -9.16
N GLU A 180 -3.98 -2.18 -8.54
CA GLU A 180 -4.84 -2.57 -7.42
C GLU A 180 -5.79 -3.73 -7.74
N PHE A 181 -6.03 -4.00 -9.02
CA PHE A 181 -6.84 -5.12 -9.50
C PHE A 181 -6.02 -6.39 -9.79
N ALA A 182 -4.75 -6.43 -9.36
CA ALA A 182 -3.83 -7.55 -9.58
C ALA A 182 -3.63 -7.92 -11.06
N VAL A 183 -3.65 -6.92 -11.94
CA VAL A 183 -3.35 -7.06 -13.37
C VAL A 183 -2.29 -6.06 -13.83
N CYS A 184 -1.45 -6.49 -14.76
CA CYS A 184 -0.48 -5.66 -15.45
C CYS A 184 -1.19 -4.73 -16.42
N GLN A 185 -1.08 -3.43 -16.15
CA GLN A 185 -1.61 -2.39 -17.03
C GLN A 185 -0.70 -1.16 -16.97
N ARG A 186 -0.77 -0.35 -18.02
CA ARG A 186 -0.19 1.00 -17.97
C ARG A 186 -0.97 1.85 -16.98
N PRO A 187 -0.30 2.71 -16.21
CA PRO A 187 -1.00 3.61 -15.30
C PRO A 187 -1.96 4.51 -16.09
N SER A 188 -3.24 4.42 -15.73
CA SER A 188 -4.31 5.23 -16.31
C SER A 188 -4.40 6.59 -15.60
N THR A 189 -5.01 7.56 -16.27
CA THR A 189 -5.27 8.89 -15.71
C THR A 189 -6.64 8.89 -15.01
N PRO A 190 -6.77 9.47 -13.81
CA PRO A 190 -5.72 10.08 -13.01
C PRO A 190 -4.81 9.02 -12.38
N PHE A 191 -3.55 9.39 -12.19
CA PHE A 191 -2.56 8.56 -11.53
C PHE A 191 -2.83 8.51 -10.04
N ASN A 192 -2.84 7.32 -9.46
CA ASN A 192 -3.00 7.17 -8.02
C ASN A 192 -1.70 7.57 -7.29
N MET A 193 -1.80 8.48 -6.32
CA MET A 193 -0.68 8.91 -5.49
C MET A 193 -0.01 7.75 -4.72
N LYS A 194 -0.71 6.63 -4.51
CA LYS A 194 -0.13 5.38 -3.97
C LYS A 194 1.11 4.93 -4.73
N LEU A 195 1.16 5.10 -6.07
CA LEU A 195 2.35 4.75 -6.86
C LEU A 195 3.56 5.58 -6.44
N VAL A 196 3.36 6.89 -6.24
CA VAL A 196 4.41 7.83 -5.83
C VAL A 196 4.93 7.48 -4.44
N HIS A 197 4.03 7.23 -3.49
CA HIS A 197 4.45 6.82 -2.14
C HIS A 197 5.09 5.44 -2.10
N ARG A 198 4.66 4.50 -2.96
CA ARG A 198 5.31 3.20 -3.10
C ARG A 198 6.74 3.37 -3.63
N ALA A 199 6.91 4.18 -4.67
CA ALA A 199 8.21 4.51 -5.24
C ALA A 199 9.14 5.22 -4.24
N ALA A 200 8.59 6.12 -3.42
CA ALA A 200 9.33 6.83 -2.39
C ALA A 200 9.60 6.00 -1.13
N SER A 201 8.87 4.90 -0.89
CA SER A 201 8.94 4.15 0.37
C SER A 201 10.32 3.60 0.71
N VAL A 202 11.11 3.21 -0.30
CA VAL A 202 12.49 2.74 -0.14
C VAL A 202 13.48 3.88 0.18
N LEU A 203 13.03 5.13 0.03
CA LEU A 203 13.77 6.34 0.38
C LEU A 203 13.39 6.88 1.76
N ASP A 204 12.39 6.28 2.42
CA ASP A 204 11.95 6.68 3.75
C ASP A 204 12.89 6.12 4.84
N GLU A 205 13.04 6.87 5.93
CA GLU A 205 13.80 6.43 7.11
C GLU A 205 13.24 5.13 7.72
N SER A 206 11.94 4.91 7.59
CA SER A 206 11.27 3.68 8.07
C SER A 206 11.75 2.41 7.36
N TRP A 207 12.12 2.50 6.08
CA TRP A 207 12.68 1.37 5.34
C TRP A 207 14.14 1.14 5.76
N VAL A 208 14.90 2.23 5.93
CA VAL A 208 16.28 2.18 6.45
C VAL A 208 16.32 1.55 7.85
N ALA A 209 15.36 1.89 8.72
CA ALA A 209 15.22 1.28 10.04
C ALA A 209 14.95 -0.23 9.94
N GLN A 210 14.04 -0.68 9.05
CA GLN A 210 13.78 -2.09 8.82
C GLN A 210 15.02 -2.86 8.38
N VAL A 211 15.84 -2.30 7.48
CA VAL A 211 17.11 -2.92 7.07
C VAL A 211 18.09 -3.03 8.23
N ARG A 212 18.20 -1.98 9.06
CA ARG A 212 19.08 -1.98 10.24
C ARG A 212 18.66 -3.01 11.28
N GLU A 213 17.36 -3.19 11.46
CA GLU A 213 16.78 -4.09 12.46
C GLU A 213 16.67 -5.55 11.96
N ALA A 214 16.80 -5.79 10.65
CA ALA A 214 16.72 -7.12 10.07
C ALA A 214 17.79 -8.07 10.65
N ARG A 215 17.34 -9.13 11.31
CA ARG A 215 18.19 -10.13 11.98
C ARG A 215 18.40 -11.41 11.18
N SER A 216 17.68 -11.56 10.06
CA SER A 216 17.71 -12.79 9.26
C SER A 216 18.02 -12.49 7.80
N ASP A 217 18.74 -13.40 7.16
CA ASP A 217 19.02 -13.41 5.72
C ASP A 217 17.74 -13.37 4.88
N LEU A 218 16.69 -14.09 5.30
CA LEU A 218 15.40 -14.10 4.62
C LEU A 218 14.75 -12.70 4.60
N THR A 219 14.81 -11.97 5.73
CA THR A 219 14.28 -10.59 5.81
C THR A 219 15.08 -9.65 4.93
N LEU A 220 16.41 -9.77 4.92
CA LEU A 220 17.27 -8.94 4.07
C LEU A 220 17.03 -9.22 2.59
N THR A 221 16.90 -10.49 2.19
CA THR A 221 16.58 -10.89 0.82
C THR A 221 15.23 -10.34 0.37
N ALA A 222 14.22 -10.34 1.25
CA ALA A 222 12.91 -9.76 0.94
C ALA A 222 13.00 -8.23 0.74
N LEU A 223 13.77 -7.53 1.58
CA LEU A 223 14.00 -6.08 1.46
C LEU A 223 14.81 -5.73 0.21
N GLU A 224 15.79 -6.55 -0.16
CA GLU A 224 16.57 -6.42 -1.40
C GLU A 224 15.67 -6.58 -2.64
N ARG A 225 14.84 -7.62 -2.68
CA ARG A 225 13.86 -7.79 -3.77
C ARG A 225 12.88 -6.63 -3.88
N MET A 226 12.42 -6.11 -2.74
CA MET A 226 11.57 -4.92 -2.72
C MET A 226 12.31 -3.71 -3.30
N LEU A 227 13.56 -3.48 -2.90
CA LEU A 227 14.38 -2.39 -3.44
C LEU A 227 14.55 -2.53 -4.96
N GLU A 228 14.89 -3.72 -5.45
CA GLU A 228 15.04 -4.00 -6.87
C GLU A 228 13.72 -3.74 -7.64
N SER A 229 12.61 -4.27 -7.14
CA SER A 229 11.28 -4.10 -7.73
C SER A 229 10.89 -2.62 -7.86
N VAL A 230 11.01 -1.88 -6.76
CA VAL A 230 10.66 -0.46 -6.70
C VAL A 230 11.56 0.36 -7.63
N THR A 231 12.87 0.12 -7.61
CA THR A 231 13.84 0.94 -8.36
C THR A 231 13.81 0.68 -9.86
N ARG A 232 13.53 -0.56 -10.27
CA ARG A 232 13.49 -0.95 -11.68
C ARG A 232 12.17 -0.58 -12.35
N VAL A 233 11.06 -0.65 -11.62
CA VAL A 233 9.71 -0.47 -12.21
C VAL A 233 9.02 0.78 -11.68
N ASP A 234 8.85 0.89 -10.37
CA ASP A 234 7.99 1.91 -9.79
C ASP A 234 8.59 3.32 -9.88
N VAL A 235 9.88 3.49 -9.63
CA VAL A 235 10.52 4.81 -9.63
C VAL A 235 10.55 5.45 -11.02
N PRO A 236 11.00 4.77 -12.10
CA PRO A 236 10.95 5.35 -13.44
C PRO A 236 9.53 5.76 -13.83
N LEU A 237 8.55 4.93 -13.47
CA LEU A 237 7.15 5.18 -13.79
C LEU A 237 6.56 6.34 -12.98
N ALA A 238 6.86 6.43 -11.68
CA ALA A 238 6.45 7.54 -10.84
C ALA A 238 7.04 8.88 -11.32
N ILE A 239 8.31 8.88 -11.74
CA ILE A 239 8.96 10.06 -12.32
C ILE A 239 8.26 10.46 -13.63
N GLU A 240 8.01 9.51 -14.54
CA GLU A 240 7.32 9.80 -15.80
C GLU A 240 5.92 10.37 -15.55
N VAL A 241 5.17 9.74 -14.65
CA VAL A 241 3.83 10.14 -14.24
C VAL A 241 3.82 11.57 -13.69
N LEU A 242 4.70 11.87 -12.74
CA LEU A 242 4.74 13.17 -12.08
C LEU A 242 5.25 14.27 -13.02
N GLN A 243 6.20 13.98 -13.90
CA GLN A 243 6.67 14.92 -14.91
C GLN A 243 5.60 15.28 -15.94
N ARG A 244 4.66 14.35 -16.20
CA ARG A 244 3.55 14.56 -17.14
C ARG A 244 2.32 15.18 -16.49
N ALA A 245 2.15 15.01 -15.18
CA ALA A 245 1.00 15.50 -14.45
C ALA A 245 0.99 17.04 -14.43
N GLN A 246 -0.14 17.64 -14.80
CA GLN A 246 -0.30 19.11 -14.80
C GLN A 246 -0.98 19.62 -13.53
N PHE A 247 -1.80 18.78 -12.90
CA PHE A 247 -2.49 19.11 -11.65
C PHE A 247 -2.64 17.89 -10.74
N VAL A 248 -2.96 18.20 -9.49
CA VAL A 248 -3.32 17.28 -8.43
C VAL A 248 -4.78 17.53 -8.08
N VAL A 249 -5.57 16.46 -7.99
CA VAL A 249 -6.90 16.49 -7.40
C VAL A 249 -6.83 15.83 -6.03
N VAL A 250 -7.10 16.63 -5.00
CA VAL A 250 -7.10 16.18 -3.60
C VAL A 250 -8.54 16.16 -3.09
N LEU A 251 -8.93 15.07 -2.42
CA LEU A 251 -10.20 14.94 -1.73
C LEU A 251 -9.96 14.51 -0.27
N LEU A 252 -10.39 15.33 0.68
CA LEU A 252 -10.25 15.07 2.11
C LEU A 252 -11.63 14.85 2.73
N ASP A 253 -11.90 13.62 3.16
CA ASP A 253 -13.18 13.24 3.78
C ASP A 253 -13.24 13.77 5.22
N GLU A 254 -14.21 14.64 5.53
CA GLU A 254 -14.46 15.12 6.89
C GLU A 254 -15.20 14.04 7.70
N PRO A 255 -14.98 13.99 9.03
CA PRO A 255 -15.72 13.04 9.87
C PRO A 255 -17.23 13.29 9.77
N ALA A 256 -17.99 12.23 9.52
CA ALA A 256 -19.44 12.32 9.42
C ALA A 256 -20.06 12.69 10.78
N SER A 257 -21.04 13.61 10.76
CA SER A 257 -21.79 14.04 11.95
C SER A 257 -23.16 13.34 12.04
N LEU A 258 -23.19 12.02 11.88
CA LEU A 258 -24.43 11.24 11.96
C LEU A 258 -24.80 10.98 13.43
N SER A 259 -26.08 11.17 13.78
CA SER A 259 -26.60 10.85 15.11
C SER A 259 -26.59 9.34 15.39
N GLU A 260 -26.85 8.54 14.36
CA GLU A 260 -26.81 7.07 14.40
C GLU A 260 -25.96 6.55 13.23
N PRO A 261 -24.65 6.34 13.43
CA PRO A 261 -23.77 5.81 12.39
C PRO A 261 -24.15 4.35 12.08
N PRO A 262 -24.22 3.94 10.80
CA PRO A 262 -24.51 2.55 10.45
C PRO A 262 -23.41 1.63 10.96
N GLU A 263 -23.76 0.37 11.26
CA GLU A 263 -22.78 -0.61 11.71
C GLU A 263 -21.66 -0.79 10.68
N ARG A 264 -20.45 -1.00 11.19
CA ARG A 264 -19.28 -1.34 10.40
C ARG A 264 -19.23 -2.85 10.23
N GLY A 265 -18.93 -3.33 9.02
CA GLY A 265 -18.70 -4.77 8.85
C GLY A 265 -17.31 -5.23 9.28
N PRO A 266 -17.10 -6.55 9.43
CA PRO A 266 -15.94 -7.12 10.10
C PRO A 266 -14.59 -6.80 9.44
N GLU A 267 -14.57 -6.62 8.12
CA GLU A 267 -13.34 -6.37 7.34
C GLU A 267 -13.29 -4.94 6.75
N GLU A 268 -14.21 -4.07 7.15
CA GLU A 268 -14.30 -2.71 6.61
C GLU A 268 -13.27 -1.79 7.24
N THR A 269 -12.42 -1.18 6.41
CA THR A 269 -11.43 -0.20 6.87
C THR A 269 -12.11 1.12 7.28
N ASP A 270 -11.40 1.97 8.04
CA ASP A 270 -11.92 3.30 8.39
C ASP A 270 -12.21 4.16 7.16
N ALA A 271 -11.34 4.09 6.15
CA ALA A 271 -11.50 4.83 4.91
C ALA A 271 -12.72 4.32 4.13
N ASP A 272 -12.88 3.00 4.01
CA ASP A 272 -14.04 2.39 3.38
C ASP A 272 -15.36 2.80 4.05
N TYR A 273 -15.35 2.80 5.38
CA TYR A 273 -16.49 3.19 6.19
C TYR A 273 -16.86 4.67 5.95
N ALA A 274 -15.87 5.57 6.01
CA ALA A 274 -16.07 6.99 5.75
C ALA A 274 -16.64 7.23 4.35
N GLN A 275 -16.12 6.53 3.33
CA GLN A 275 -16.58 6.66 1.94
C GLN A 275 -17.99 6.11 1.70
N ARG A 276 -18.52 5.27 2.59
CA ARG A 276 -19.85 4.68 2.46
C ARG A 276 -20.95 5.60 2.99
N ILE A 277 -20.66 6.35 4.04
CA ILE A 277 -21.64 7.16 4.75
C ILE A 277 -21.72 8.57 4.14
N PRO A 278 -22.88 9.25 4.21
CA PRO A 278 -22.95 10.67 3.86
C PRO A 278 -22.05 11.49 4.78
N HIS A 279 -21.20 12.33 4.19
CA HIS A 279 -20.27 13.21 4.90
C HIS A 279 -19.97 14.44 4.04
N THR A 280 -19.26 15.40 4.63
CA THR A 280 -18.70 16.54 3.91
C THR A 280 -17.27 16.20 3.49
N ALA A 281 -16.82 16.71 2.34
CA ALA A 281 -15.43 16.53 1.91
C ALA A 281 -14.85 17.84 1.39
N ARG A 282 -13.55 18.06 1.62
CA ARG A 282 -12.81 19.18 1.02
C ARG A 282 -12.15 18.70 -0.25
N ALA A 283 -12.51 19.29 -1.37
CA ALA A 283 -11.96 18.98 -2.67
C ALA A 283 -11.17 20.15 -3.22
N GLY A 284 -10.05 19.87 -3.88
CA GLY A 284 -9.28 20.91 -4.54
C GLY A 284 -8.51 20.43 -5.75
N ILE A 285 -8.25 21.37 -6.66
CA ILE A 285 -7.37 21.19 -7.81
C ILE A 285 -6.18 22.12 -7.63
N TRP A 286 -4.98 21.56 -7.59
CA TRP A 286 -3.74 22.30 -7.46
C TRP A 286 -2.89 22.14 -8.72
N SER A 287 -2.36 23.24 -9.27
CA SER A 287 -1.57 23.26 -10.50
C SER A 287 -0.07 23.14 -10.20
N PHE A 288 0.61 22.15 -10.79
CA PHE A 288 2.07 22.03 -10.68
C PHE A 288 2.79 23.19 -11.38
N LYS A 289 2.20 23.72 -12.47
CA LYS A 289 2.84 24.77 -13.27
C LYS A 289 2.75 26.14 -12.61
N GLU A 290 1.60 26.44 -12.02
CA GLU A 290 1.31 27.75 -11.43
C GLU A 290 1.55 27.78 -9.91
N GLU A 291 1.84 26.61 -9.32
CA GLU A 291 2.06 26.41 -7.89
C GLU A 291 0.94 26.99 -7.01
N LYS A 292 -0.29 26.97 -7.52
CA LYS A 292 -1.48 27.52 -6.84
C LYS A 292 -2.70 26.61 -6.96
N TRP A 293 -3.67 26.86 -6.10
CA TRP A 293 -5.00 26.29 -6.20
C TRP A 293 -5.77 26.91 -7.37
N LEU A 294 -6.27 26.04 -8.24
CA LEU A 294 -7.28 26.38 -9.25
C LEU A 294 -8.69 26.21 -8.70
N ALA A 295 -8.88 25.34 -7.71
CA ALA A 295 -10.14 25.23 -6.99
C ALA A 295 -9.96 24.75 -5.55
N ARG A 296 -10.77 25.28 -4.62
CA ARG A 296 -10.93 24.81 -3.24
C ARG A 296 -12.40 24.85 -2.85
N LEU A 297 -13.01 23.68 -2.69
CA LEU A 297 -14.44 23.53 -2.44
C LEU A 297 -14.67 22.65 -1.22
N ARG A 298 -15.72 22.95 -0.46
CA ARG A 298 -16.27 22.06 0.57
C ARG A 298 -17.57 21.51 0.01
N LEU A 299 -17.60 20.20 -0.20
CA LEU A 299 -18.67 19.49 -0.88
C LEU A 299 -19.51 18.75 0.15
N GLU A 300 -20.82 18.81 -0.01
CA GLU A 300 -21.77 17.96 0.69
C GLU A 300 -22.55 17.20 -0.37
N ALA A 301 -22.38 15.88 -0.42
CA ALA A 301 -23.07 15.04 -1.39
C ALA A 301 -23.62 13.80 -0.70
N ARG A 302 -24.70 13.26 -1.24
CA ARG A 302 -25.29 12.00 -0.79
C ARG A 302 -25.61 11.13 -2.00
N GLY A 303 -24.90 10.01 -2.10
CA GLY A 303 -25.18 8.98 -3.09
C GLY A 303 -26.30 8.07 -2.61
N GLU A 304 -27.33 7.91 -3.42
CA GLU A 304 -28.39 6.94 -3.18
C GLU A 304 -28.35 5.85 -4.24
N LEU A 305 -28.25 4.60 -3.79
CA LEU A 305 -28.42 3.46 -4.67
C LEU A 305 -29.89 3.34 -5.09
N ARG A 306 -30.14 3.49 -6.39
CA ARG A 306 -31.43 3.14 -6.99
C ARG A 306 -31.33 1.73 -7.55
N GLU A 307 -32.18 0.84 -7.05
CA GLU A 307 -32.26 -0.53 -7.53
C GLU A 307 -32.98 -0.55 -8.88
N VAL A 308 -32.30 -1.06 -9.91
CA VAL A 308 -32.88 -1.30 -11.23
C VAL A 308 -32.61 -2.75 -11.58
N GLY A 309 -33.63 -3.59 -11.56
CA GLY A 309 -33.52 -5.03 -11.77
C GLY A 309 -33.16 -5.78 -10.48
N ALA A 310 -31.88 -6.09 -10.29
CA ALA A 310 -31.42 -6.86 -9.13
C ALA A 310 -31.61 -6.06 -7.83
N THR A 311 -32.24 -6.71 -6.85
CA THR A 311 -32.58 -6.15 -5.55
C THR A 311 -31.46 -6.32 -4.55
N LYS A 312 -31.51 -5.60 -3.43
CA LYS A 312 -30.60 -5.79 -2.28
C LYS A 312 -30.45 -7.26 -1.86
N ALA A 313 -31.56 -8.00 -1.83
CA ALA A 313 -31.57 -9.42 -1.45
C ALA A 313 -30.72 -10.33 -2.35
N ASP A 314 -30.39 -9.87 -3.57
CA ASP A 314 -29.56 -10.62 -4.52
C ASP A 314 -28.04 -10.49 -4.21
N PHE A 315 -27.67 -9.58 -3.29
CA PHE A 315 -26.28 -9.29 -2.95
C PHE A 315 -25.99 -9.54 -1.47
N GLY A 316 -24.78 -10.02 -1.17
CA GLY A 316 -24.31 -10.09 0.21
C GLY A 316 -24.08 -8.68 0.82
N PRO A 317 -24.06 -8.56 2.16
CA PRO A 317 -23.92 -7.27 2.85
C PRO A 317 -22.59 -6.55 2.55
N GLU A 318 -21.55 -7.27 2.12
CA GLU A 318 -20.29 -6.68 1.66
C GLU A 318 -20.43 -6.01 0.28
N SER A 319 -21.08 -6.68 -0.66
CA SER A 319 -21.35 -6.14 -1.99
C SER A 319 -22.25 -4.90 -1.92
N GLU A 320 -23.26 -4.89 -1.04
CA GLU A 320 -24.10 -3.71 -0.81
C GLU A 320 -23.28 -2.51 -0.28
N ARG A 321 -22.43 -2.73 0.72
CA ARG A 321 -21.54 -1.69 1.26
C ARG A 321 -20.61 -1.15 0.19
N THR A 322 -20.04 -2.02 -0.62
CA THR A 322 -19.20 -1.63 -1.76
C THR A 322 -19.97 -0.80 -2.78
N ARG A 323 -21.16 -1.24 -3.19
CA ARG A 323 -22.03 -0.49 -4.11
C ARG A 323 -22.37 0.89 -3.54
N GLN A 324 -22.64 0.99 -2.24
CA GLN A 324 -22.96 2.26 -1.60
C GLN A 324 -21.76 3.22 -1.61
N ARG A 325 -20.53 2.73 -1.37
CA ARG A 325 -19.30 3.53 -1.55
C ARG A 325 -19.17 4.04 -2.99
N GLN A 326 -19.46 3.19 -3.98
CA GLN A 326 -19.42 3.60 -5.38
C GLN A 326 -20.44 4.72 -5.67
N ALA A 327 -21.67 4.57 -5.21
CA ALA A 327 -22.71 5.58 -5.37
C ALA A 327 -22.33 6.92 -4.72
N GLN A 328 -21.81 6.87 -3.48
CA GLN A 328 -21.36 8.05 -2.75
C GLN A 328 -20.18 8.74 -3.44
N GLY A 329 -19.19 7.99 -3.92
CA GLY A 329 -18.05 8.54 -4.67
C GLY A 329 -18.47 9.26 -5.94
N CYS A 330 -19.40 8.67 -6.72
CA CYS A 330 -19.92 9.31 -7.93
C CYS A 330 -20.78 10.54 -7.62
N ALA A 331 -21.53 10.54 -6.52
CA ALA A 331 -22.27 11.72 -6.07
C ALA A 331 -21.34 12.90 -5.76
N PHE A 332 -20.22 12.65 -5.08
CA PHE A 332 -19.20 13.68 -4.86
C PHE A 332 -18.57 14.18 -6.17
N ALA A 333 -18.30 13.30 -7.13
CA ALA A 333 -17.75 13.70 -8.43
C ALA A 333 -18.69 14.63 -9.19
N LEU A 334 -19.98 14.30 -9.22
CA LEU A 334 -21.03 15.12 -9.82
C LEU A 334 -21.19 16.48 -9.11
N GLU A 335 -21.19 16.49 -7.78
CA GLU A 335 -21.29 17.73 -7.00
C GLU A 335 -20.06 18.61 -7.20
N PHE A 336 -18.87 18.02 -7.26
CA PHE A 336 -17.62 18.73 -7.55
C PHE A 336 -17.67 19.37 -8.93
N GLN A 337 -18.05 18.60 -9.96
CA GLN A 337 -18.18 19.12 -11.32
C GLN A 337 -19.21 20.25 -11.41
N THR A 338 -20.37 20.08 -10.77
CA THR A 338 -21.44 21.08 -10.73
C THR A 338 -20.98 22.36 -10.03
N SER A 339 -20.30 22.24 -8.90
CA SER A 339 -19.77 23.37 -8.15
C SER A 339 -18.69 24.14 -8.92
N LEU A 340 -17.82 23.43 -9.65
CA LEU A 340 -16.84 24.07 -10.53
C LEU A 340 -17.53 24.80 -11.69
N GLN A 341 -18.53 24.20 -12.33
CA GLN A 341 -19.31 24.85 -13.40
C GLN A 341 -20.00 26.12 -12.92
N LYS A 342 -20.60 26.10 -11.73
CA LYS A 342 -21.21 27.29 -11.11
C LYS A 342 -20.18 28.38 -10.81
N GLY A 343 -18.99 28.00 -10.35
CA GLY A 343 -17.89 28.94 -10.08
C GLY A 343 -17.27 29.56 -11.34
N VAL A 344 -17.35 28.87 -12.48
CA VAL A 344 -16.85 29.35 -13.79
C VAL A 344 -17.90 30.18 -14.54
N ALA A 345 -19.19 30.01 -14.26
CA ALA A 345 -20.25 30.79 -14.90
C ALA A 345 -20.09 32.30 -14.61
N PRO A 346 -20.25 33.19 -15.62
CA PRO A 346 -20.14 34.63 -15.41
C PRO A 346 -21.18 35.11 -14.40
N LYS A 347 -20.76 35.88 -13.40
CA LYS A 347 -21.61 36.50 -12.36
C LYS A 347 -22.49 37.64 -12.89
N ASP A 348 -22.92 37.59 -14.15
CA ASP A 348 -23.54 38.73 -14.83
C ASP A 348 -25.08 38.81 -14.67
N ASN A 349 -25.70 37.94 -13.86
CA ASN A 349 -27.17 37.89 -13.73
C ASN A 349 -27.73 38.06 -12.30
N GLU A 350 -26.94 38.52 -11.32
CA GLU A 350 -27.47 38.83 -9.98
C GLU A 350 -27.94 40.30 -9.80
N GLY A 351 -28.15 41.04 -10.90
CA GLY A 351 -28.48 42.48 -10.83
C GLY A 351 -29.63 42.97 -11.73
N ALA A 352 -30.42 42.10 -12.35
CA ALA A 352 -31.58 42.55 -13.12
C ALA A 352 -32.82 42.68 -12.21
N GLU A 353 -32.90 43.81 -11.51
CA GLU A 353 -34.14 44.30 -10.90
C GLU A 353 -35.23 44.36 -12.00
N PRO A 354 -36.41 43.74 -11.80
CA PRO A 354 -37.46 43.79 -12.82
C PRO A 354 -37.97 45.23 -12.91
N ALA A 355 -37.80 45.84 -14.08
CA ALA A 355 -38.36 47.15 -14.38
C ALA A 355 -39.87 47.16 -14.08
N PRO A 356 -40.40 48.19 -13.40
CA PRO A 356 -41.83 48.28 -13.13
C PRO A 356 -42.59 48.38 -14.46
N ALA A 357 -43.61 47.53 -14.58
CA ALA A 357 -44.49 47.48 -15.75
C ALA A 357 -45.27 48.80 -15.92
N PRO A 358 -45.59 49.19 -17.17
CA PRO A 358 -46.29 50.45 -17.49
C PRO A 358 -47.75 50.50 -17.00
#